data_AF-J9D2C3-F1
#
_entry.id   AF-J9D2C3-F1
#
_cell.length_a   1.000
_cell.length_b   1.000
_cell.length_c   1.000
_cell.angle_alpha   90.00
_cell.angle_beta   90.00
_cell.angle_gamma   90.00
#
_symmetry.space_group_name_H-M   'P 1'
#
loop_
_entity.id
_entity.type
_entity.pdbx_description
1 polymer ?
#
loop_
_entity_poly.entity_id
_entity_poly.type
_entity_poly.pdbx_seq_one_letter_code
_entity_poly.pdbx_strand_id
1 'polypeptide(L)'
;MATTLNTRIKLKYDTYANWNSKNPILLSGELAIAEIPDSTGVAQNEPTFLLKVGNGSSKFNELDWISGKAADVYEWAKAATKPTYAATEITGLDAFIGQQIQDTDTQYQIVKNGDMGFKLQSKAKGTEDWADVNNITLVPPALTTGGANGTVKYGTQEVAVAGLQDAAFVTKASIVAEASAEADKKIQALDAKEVAVGTGEIIEKISETDGVVKVSKRALAATDIPTLEIAKTTGLQEALDAKQ
;
A
#
# COMPACT_ATOMS: atom_id res chain seq x y z
N MET A 1 -29.69 -14.08 -104.85
CA MET A 1 -29.51 -15.13 -103.83
C MET A 1 -28.09 -14.98 -103.29
N ALA A 2 -27.92 -14.79 -101.98
CA ALA A 2 -26.59 -14.70 -101.38
C ALA A 2 -26.06 -16.11 -101.10
N THR A 3 -24.88 -16.44 -101.60
CA THR A 3 -24.23 -17.73 -101.38
C THR A 3 -23.44 -17.66 -100.08
N THR A 4 -23.79 -18.48 -99.09
CA THR A 4 -23.04 -18.56 -97.82
C THR A 4 -21.81 -19.44 -98.00
N LEU A 5 -20.63 -18.86 -97.77
CA LEU A 5 -19.35 -19.58 -97.72
C LEU A 5 -19.05 -20.01 -96.29
N ASN A 6 -19.01 -21.32 -96.05
CA ASN A 6 -18.56 -21.89 -94.78
C ASN A 6 -17.07 -22.22 -94.88
N THR A 7 -16.22 -21.44 -94.22
CA THR A 7 -14.77 -21.65 -94.19
C THR A 7 -14.28 -21.88 -92.76
N ARG A 8 -13.16 -22.61 -92.62
CA ARG A 8 -12.40 -22.73 -91.37
C ARG A 8 -10.96 -22.31 -91.64
N ILE A 9 -10.46 -21.30 -90.93
CA ILE A 9 -9.08 -20.82 -91.08
C ILE A 9 -8.22 -21.46 -90.00
N LYS A 10 -7.11 -22.09 -90.40
CA LYS A 10 -6.06 -22.58 -89.48
C LYS A 10 -4.91 -21.59 -89.47
N LEU A 11 -4.47 -21.21 -88.28
CA LEU A 11 -3.26 -20.41 -88.09
C LEU A 11 -2.04 -21.34 -88.01
N LYS A 12 -0.85 -20.76 -88.16
CA LYS A 12 0.40 -21.52 -88.11
C LYS A 12 0.61 -22.05 -86.70
N TYR A 13 0.80 -23.36 -86.60
CA TYR A 13 0.88 -24.12 -85.36
C TYR A 13 2.13 -25.00 -85.37
N ASP A 14 2.85 -25.05 -84.27
CA ASP A 14 3.94 -26.01 -84.04
C ASP A 14 4.20 -26.16 -82.53
N THR A 15 5.02 -27.14 -82.16
CA THR A 15 5.45 -27.33 -80.77
C THR A 15 6.37 -26.19 -80.33
N TYR A 16 6.37 -25.86 -79.04
CA TYR A 16 7.29 -24.87 -78.48
C TYR A 16 8.75 -25.17 -78.86
N ALA A 17 9.19 -26.42 -78.76
CA ALA A 17 10.54 -26.83 -79.14
C ALA A 17 10.86 -26.54 -80.63
N ASN A 18 9.93 -26.85 -81.53
CA ASN A 18 10.12 -26.60 -82.96
C ASN A 18 10.12 -25.11 -83.30
N TRP A 19 9.27 -24.31 -82.64
CA TRP A 19 9.28 -22.86 -82.80
C TRP A 19 10.60 -22.24 -82.36
N ASN A 20 11.14 -22.67 -81.22
CA ASN A 20 12.44 -22.17 -80.73
C ASN A 20 13.61 -22.62 -81.60
N SER A 21 13.58 -23.84 -82.13
CA SER A 21 14.66 -24.38 -82.98
C SER A 21 14.68 -23.72 -84.36
N LYS A 22 13.51 -23.57 -85.01
CA LYS A 22 13.41 -22.93 -86.33
C LYS A 22 13.52 -21.41 -86.25
N ASN A 23 13.00 -20.82 -85.16
CA ASN A 23 13.03 -19.40 -84.81
C ASN A 23 12.81 -18.43 -86.00
N PRO A 24 11.70 -18.57 -86.77
CA PRO A 24 11.48 -17.78 -87.98
C PRO A 24 11.12 -16.32 -87.66
N ILE A 25 11.29 -15.44 -88.65
CA ILE A 25 10.70 -14.09 -88.64
C ILE A 25 9.26 -14.21 -89.14
N LEU A 26 8.30 -13.79 -88.32
CA LEU A 26 6.87 -13.79 -88.65
C LEU A 26 6.47 -12.47 -89.30
N LEU A 27 5.55 -12.51 -90.27
CA LEU A 27 5.05 -11.31 -90.93
C LEU A 27 4.31 -10.41 -89.93
N SER A 28 4.25 -9.10 -90.23
CA SER A 28 3.53 -8.15 -89.37
C SER A 28 2.05 -8.53 -89.27
N GLY A 29 1.57 -8.79 -88.05
CA GLY A 29 0.21 -9.27 -87.78
C GLY A 29 0.01 -10.79 -87.91
N GLU A 30 1.03 -11.57 -88.26
CA GLU A 30 0.93 -13.03 -88.34
C GLU A 30 0.86 -13.64 -86.94
N LEU A 31 -0.18 -14.44 -86.68
CA LEU A 31 -0.33 -15.18 -85.42
C LEU A 31 0.38 -16.52 -85.49
N ALA A 32 1.31 -16.75 -84.56
CA ALA A 32 1.91 -18.05 -84.32
C ALA A 32 1.33 -18.67 -83.05
N ILE A 33 0.76 -19.87 -83.18
CA ILE A 33 0.27 -20.67 -82.06
C ILE A 33 1.39 -21.65 -81.67
N ALA A 34 1.80 -21.59 -80.41
CA ALA A 34 2.76 -22.51 -79.82
C ALA A 34 2.07 -23.45 -78.82
N GLU A 35 2.22 -24.75 -79.04
CA GLU A 35 1.88 -25.77 -78.05
C GLU A 35 2.98 -25.84 -77.00
N ILE A 36 2.65 -25.43 -75.77
CA ILE A 36 3.54 -25.46 -74.62
C ILE A 36 3.26 -26.78 -73.86
N PRO A 37 4.21 -27.73 -73.83
CA PRO A 37 4.05 -28.95 -73.04
C PRO A 37 4.11 -28.63 -71.54
N ASP A 38 3.85 -29.64 -70.71
CA ASP A 38 3.98 -29.51 -69.25
C ASP A 38 5.44 -29.20 -68.85
N SER A 39 5.61 -28.48 -67.74
CA SER A 39 6.88 -28.26 -67.06
C SER A 39 7.97 -27.52 -67.87
N THR A 40 7.58 -26.61 -68.78
CA THR A 40 8.52 -25.71 -69.47
C THR A 40 8.78 -24.40 -68.71
N GLY A 41 7.89 -24.01 -67.79
CA GLY A 41 8.05 -22.79 -66.98
C GLY A 41 7.80 -21.48 -67.75
N VAL A 42 7.16 -21.56 -68.91
CA VAL A 42 6.78 -20.44 -69.78
C VAL A 42 5.43 -19.84 -69.37
N ALA A 43 4.50 -20.66 -68.85
CA ALA A 43 3.21 -20.25 -68.32
C ALA A 43 2.88 -20.97 -67.01
N GLN A 44 2.02 -20.37 -66.18
CA GLN A 44 1.60 -20.99 -64.91
C GLN A 44 0.58 -22.13 -65.08
N ASN A 45 -0.07 -22.24 -66.23
CA ASN A 45 -1.14 -23.21 -66.50
C ASN A 45 -0.77 -24.24 -67.58
N GLU A 46 0.48 -24.69 -67.59
CA GLU A 46 0.96 -25.71 -68.52
C GLU A 46 0.33 -27.10 -68.24
N PRO A 47 0.08 -27.94 -69.28
CA PRO A 47 0.26 -27.65 -70.70
C PRO A 47 -0.78 -26.66 -71.24
N THR A 48 -0.35 -25.75 -72.11
CA THR A 48 -1.20 -24.67 -72.63
C THR A 48 -0.84 -24.28 -74.07
N PHE A 49 -1.70 -23.47 -74.68
CA PHE A 49 -1.41 -22.84 -75.97
C PHE A 49 -1.22 -21.35 -75.78
N LEU A 50 -0.07 -20.85 -76.23
CA LEU A 50 0.23 -19.43 -76.22
C LEU A 50 0.34 -18.90 -77.65
N LEU A 51 0.09 -17.61 -77.80
CA LEU A 51 0.13 -16.93 -79.10
C LEU A 51 1.16 -15.82 -79.08
N LYS A 52 1.88 -15.65 -80.19
CA LYS A 52 2.68 -14.46 -80.49
C LYS A 52 2.17 -13.80 -81.76
N VAL A 53 2.33 -12.49 -81.86
CA VAL A 53 2.04 -11.71 -83.07
C VAL A 53 3.36 -11.29 -83.70
N GLY A 54 3.55 -11.62 -84.97
CA GLY A 54 4.69 -11.14 -85.75
C GLY A 54 4.66 -9.63 -85.92
N ASN A 55 5.84 -9.01 -85.90
CA ASN A 55 6.02 -7.58 -86.19
C ASN A 55 6.71 -7.35 -87.56
N GLY A 56 7.00 -8.41 -88.32
CA GLY A 56 7.65 -8.35 -89.63
C GLY A 56 9.18 -8.32 -89.60
N SER A 57 9.82 -8.26 -88.42
CA SER A 57 11.28 -8.06 -88.30
C SER A 57 11.95 -8.95 -87.23
N SER A 58 11.31 -9.15 -86.09
CA SER A 58 11.82 -9.95 -84.97
C SER A 58 11.62 -11.44 -85.20
N LYS A 59 12.56 -12.25 -84.69
CA LYS A 59 12.41 -13.71 -84.67
C LYS A 59 11.40 -14.15 -83.61
N PHE A 60 10.82 -15.34 -83.75
CA PHE A 60 9.83 -15.88 -82.81
C PHE A 60 10.23 -15.77 -81.33
N ASN A 61 11.49 -16.05 -81.00
CA ASN A 61 11.98 -16.02 -79.61
C ASN A 61 12.08 -14.59 -79.04
N GLU A 62 12.11 -13.57 -79.90
CA GLU A 62 12.21 -12.15 -79.54
C GLU A 62 10.85 -11.46 -79.44
N LEU A 63 9.78 -12.13 -79.90
CA LEU A 63 8.42 -11.62 -79.81
C LEU A 63 7.84 -11.86 -78.41
N ASP A 64 7.02 -10.94 -77.93
CA ASP A 64 6.29 -11.10 -76.68
C ASP A 64 5.06 -12.00 -76.86
N TRP A 65 4.69 -12.71 -75.79
CA TRP A 65 3.44 -13.44 -75.74
C TRP A 65 2.25 -12.49 -75.64
N ILE A 66 1.15 -12.84 -76.30
CA ILE A 66 -0.14 -12.19 -76.05
C ILE A 66 -0.57 -12.56 -74.62
N SER A 67 -0.52 -11.59 -73.70
CA SER A 67 -0.93 -11.79 -72.31
C SER A 67 -1.66 -10.55 -71.76
N GLY A 68 -2.54 -10.77 -70.79
CA GLY A 68 -3.12 -9.71 -69.97
C GLY A 68 -2.36 -9.56 -68.65
N LYS A 69 -2.23 -8.35 -68.12
CA LYS A 69 -1.46 -8.00 -66.90
C LYS A 69 -1.82 -8.83 -65.62
N ALA A 70 -2.93 -9.58 -65.63
CA ALA A 70 -3.39 -10.41 -64.52
C ALA A 70 -3.56 -11.91 -64.87
N ALA A 71 -3.07 -12.37 -66.02
CA ALA A 71 -3.15 -13.78 -66.40
C ALA A 71 -2.38 -14.68 -65.40
N ASP A 72 -1.24 -14.20 -64.89
CA ASP A 72 -0.27 -14.93 -64.06
C ASP A 72 -0.42 -14.74 -62.54
N VAL A 73 -1.65 -14.57 -62.04
CA VAL A 73 -1.88 -14.59 -60.58
C VAL A 73 -2.17 -16.03 -60.15
N TYR A 74 -1.42 -16.54 -59.16
CA TYR A 74 -1.63 -17.88 -58.60
C TYR A 74 -3.06 -18.08 -58.09
N GLU A 75 -3.57 -19.30 -58.18
CA GLU A 75 -4.95 -19.62 -57.76
C GLU A 75 -5.22 -19.27 -56.29
N TRP A 76 -4.26 -19.48 -55.39
CA TRP A 76 -4.39 -19.15 -53.96
C TRP A 76 -4.62 -17.65 -53.71
N ALA A 77 -4.10 -16.78 -54.58
CA ALA A 77 -4.29 -15.33 -54.49
C ALA A 77 -5.62 -14.89 -55.10
N LYS A 78 -6.24 -15.73 -55.94
CA LYS A 78 -7.57 -15.51 -56.53
C LYS A 78 -8.70 -16.06 -55.65
N ALA A 79 -8.40 -16.84 -54.61
CA ALA A 79 -9.39 -17.43 -53.71
C ALA A 79 -10.17 -16.38 -52.92
N ALA A 80 -11.49 -16.58 -52.75
CA ALA A 80 -12.38 -15.67 -52.01
C ALA A 80 -12.06 -15.58 -50.50
N THR A 81 -11.47 -16.64 -49.96
CA THR A 81 -11.03 -16.72 -48.57
C THR A 81 -9.52 -16.84 -48.53
N LYS A 82 -8.89 -16.13 -47.59
CA LYS A 82 -7.45 -16.24 -47.37
C LYS A 82 -7.09 -17.68 -46.98
N PRO A 83 -5.95 -18.21 -47.46
CA PRO A 83 -5.46 -19.50 -47.02
C PRO A 83 -5.02 -19.45 -45.54
N THR A 84 -4.92 -20.61 -44.91
CA THR A 84 -4.30 -20.75 -43.59
C THR A 84 -2.79 -20.64 -43.74
N TYR A 85 -2.16 -19.83 -42.89
CA TYR A 85 -0.69 -19.68 -42.82
C TYR A 85 -0.18 -20.32 -41.53
N ALA A 86 0.95 -20.99 -41.62
CA ALA A 86 1.70 -21.42 -40.43
C ALA A 86 2.43 -20.20 -39.82
N ALA A 87 2.56 -20.18 -38.50
CA ALA A 87 3.28 -19.14 -37.78
C ALA A 87 4.72 -18.94 -38.31
N THR A 88 5.35 -20.02 -38.76
CA THR A 88 6.71 -20.04 -39.33
C THR A 88 6.84 -19.28 -40.65
N GLU A 89 5.73 -19.00 -41.34
CA GLU A 89 5.73 -18.22 -42.58
C GLU A 89 5.65 -16.70 -42.33
N ILE A 90 5.43 -16.28 -41.08
CA ILE A 90 5.22 -14.89 -40.70
C ILE A 90 6.51 -14.33 -40.07
N THR A 91 7.32 -13.67 -40.89
CA THR A 91 8.55 -13.00 -40.43
C THR A 91 8.22 -11.96 -39.35
N GLY A 92 8.91 -12.03 -38.21
CA GLY A 92 8.77 -11.07 -37.10
C GLY A 92 7.70 -11.42 -36.08
N LEU A 93 6.99 -12.54 -36.23
CA LEU A 93 5.96 -12.97 -35.28
C LEU A 93 6.53 -13.23 -33.87
N ASP A 94 7.68 -13.90 -33.76
CA ASP A 94 8.33 -14.16 -32.46
C ASP A 94 8.73 -12.88 -31.74
N ALA A 95 9.27 -11.89 -32.48
CA ALA A 95 9.66 -10.60 -31.92
C ALA A 95 8.45 -9.79 -31.44
N PHE A 96 7.31 -9.89 -32.13
CA PHE A 96 6.06 -9.25 -31.71
C PHE A 96 5.49 -9.90 -30.45
N ILE A 97 5.42 -11.24 -30.41
CA ILE A 97 4.92 -11.98 -29.25
C ILE A 97 5.79 -11.71 -28.01
N GLY A 98 7.12 -11.76 -28.16
CA GLY A 98 8.05 -11.49 -27.08
C GLY A 98 7.90 -10.09 -26.50
N GLN A 99 7.55 -9.07 -27.28
CA GLN A 99 7.30 -7.72 -26.78
C GLN A 99 5.99 -7.58 -26.01
N GLN A 100 4.95 -8.34 -26.36
CA GLN A 100 3.61 -8.18 -25.78
C GLN A 100 3.37 -9.05 -24.53
N ILE A 101 4.09 -10.16 -24.38
CA ILE A 101 3.95 -11.06 -23.23
C ILE A 101 5.32 -11.22 -22.56
N GLN A 102 5.57 -10.39 -21.54
CA GLN A 102 6.90 -10.28 -20.90
C GLN A 102 7.06 -11.17 -19.65
N ASP A 103 6.01 -11.49 -18.92
CA ASP A 103 6.08 -12.46 -17.82
C ASP A 103 4.70 -13.02 -17.49
N THR A 104 4.50 -14.32 -17.71
CA THR A 104 3.31 -15.06 -17.27
C THR A 104 3.67 -16.24 -16.37
N ASP A 105 4.96 -16.37 -16.04
CA ASP A 105 5.55 -17.55 -15.41
C ASP A 105 6.03 -17.26 -13.98
N THR A 106 6.32 -16.01 -13.61
CA THR A 106 6.75 -15.70 -12.24
C THR A 106 5.57 -15.58 -11.27
N GLN A 107 5.55 -16.41 -10.24
CA GLN A 107 4.65 -16.30 -9.09
C GLN A 107 5.37 -15.60 -7.93
N TYR A 108 4.63 -14.82 -7.14
CA TYR A 108 5.15 -14.11 -5.96
C TYR A 108 4.40 -14.51 -4.70
N GLN A 109 5.11 -14.55 -3.57
CA GLN A 109 4.50 -14.67 -2.25
C GLN A 109 5.23 -13.81 -1.22
N ILE A 110 4.52 -13.47 -0.16
CA ILE A 110 5.09 -12.81 1.02
C ILE A 110 5.02 -13.80 2.17
N VAL A 111 6.16 -14.10 2.78
CA VAL A 111 6.23 -14.99 3.94
C VAL A 111 6.85 -14.28 5.14
N LYS A 112 6.45 -14.68 6.34
CA LYS A 112 7.02 -14.15 7.59
C LYS A 112 8.52 -14.48 7.66
N ASN A 113 9.33 -13.51 8.04
CA ASN A 113 10.77 -13.64 8.21
C ASN A 113 11.20 -13.09 9.58
N GLY A 114 11.13 -13.93 10.60
CA GLY A 114 11.43 -13.53 11.99
C GLY A 114 10.36 -12.63 12.61
N ASP A 115 10.74 -11.92 13.69
CA ASP A 115 9.85 -10.98 14.37
C ASP A 115 9.88 -9.63 13.67
N MET A 116 8.70 -9.15 13.27
CA MET A 116 8.52 -7.90 12.52
C MET A 116 9.23 -7.86 11.15
N GLY A 117 9.60 -9.00 10.59
CA GLY A 117 10.13 -9.11 9.23
C GLY A 117 9.23 -9.94 8.31
N PHE A 118 9.23 -9.58 7.03
CA PHE A 118 8.64 -10.33 5.93
C PHE A 118 9.66 -10.45 4.81
N LYS A 119 9.51 -11.46 3.96
CA LYS A 119 10.30 -11.58 2.73
C LYS A 119 9.39 -11.79 1.53
N LEU A 120 9.73 -11.11 0.45
CA LEU A 120 9.17 -11.34 -0.87
C LEU A 120 9.96 -12.48 -1.50
N GLN A 121 9.25 -13.52 -1.92
CA GLN A 121 9.82 -14.63 -2.65
C GLN A 121 9.19 -14.73 -4.03
N SER A 122 9.93 -15.26 -4.99
CA SER A 122 9.42 -15.59 -6.31
C SER A 122 9.81 -17.00 -6.74
N LYS A 123 9.06 -17.53 -7.69
CA LYS A 123 9.37 -18.79 -8.38
C LYS A 123 8.75 -18.82 -9.78
N ALA A 124 9.23 -19.71 -10.64
CA ALA A 124 8.55 -20.02 -11.89
C ALA A 124 7.27 -20.82 -11.64
N LYS A 125 6.32 -20.81 -12.60
CA LYS A 125 5.03 -21.47 -12.44
C LYS A 125 5.25 -22.97 -12.54
N GLY A 126 4.68 -23.70 -11.58
CA GLY A 126 4.78 -25.16 -11.55
C GLY A 126 6.10 -25.69 -10.95
N THR A 127 7.01 -24.83 -10.50
CA THR A 127 8.14 -25.25 -9.64
C THR A 127 7.71 -25.26 -8.18
N GLU A 128 8.39 -26.06 -7.35
CA GLU A 128 8.06 -26.16 -5.92
C GLU A 128 8.82 -25.10 -5.10
N ASP A 129 10.10 -24.90 -5.42
CA ASP A 129 11.01 -24.05 -4.64
C ASP A 129 10.79 -22.55 -4.88
N TRP A 130 10.85 -21.79 -3.78
CA TRP A 130 10.75 -20.33 -3.75
C TRP A 130 12.12 -19.71 -3.46
N ALA A 131 12.52 -18.72 -4.27
CA ALA A 131 13.74 -17.95 -4.08
C ALA A 131 13.46 -16.61 -3.38
N ASP A 132 14.35 -16.19 -2.48
CA ASP A 132 14.23 -14.90 -1.81
C ASP A 132 14.58 -13.76 -2.78
N VAL A 133 13.65 -12.81 -2.94
CA VAL A 133 13.81 -11.63 -3.81
C VAL A 133 14.21 -10.41 -2.98
N ASN A 134 13.49 -10.16 -1.89
CA ASN A 134 13.73 -9.01 -1.03
C ASN A 134 13.26 -9.23 0.40
N ASN A 135 13.83 -8.47 1.34
CA ASN A 135 13.43 -8.45 2.74
C ASN A 135 12.72 -7.13 3.06
N ILE A 136 11.63 -7.22 3.82
CA ILE A 136 10.84 -6.11 4.34
C ILE A 136 10.98 -6.16 5.86
N THR A 137 11.64 -5.16 6.43
CA THR A 137 11.82 -5.04 7.87
C THR A 137 10.90 -3.95 8.41
N LEU A 138 10.03 -4.29 9.36
CA LEU A 138 9.27 -3.32 10.12
C LEU A 138 10.04 -2.94 11.38
N VAL A 139 10.19 -1.64 11.62
CA VAL A 139 10.82 -1.13 12.85
C VAL A 139 9.70 -0.70 13.79
N PRO A 140 9.53 -1.34 14.97
CA PRO A 140 8.59 -0.84 15.96
C PRO A 140 9.08 0.54 16.41
N PRO A 141 8.17 1.51 16.57
CA PRO A 141 8.55 2.78 17.15
C PRO A 141 9.01 2.57 18.60
N ALA A 142 10.02 3.34 19.01
CA ALA A 142 10.61 3.23 20.33
C ALA A 142 9.59 3.59 21.42
N LEU A 143 9.45 2.72 22.41
CA LEU A 143 8.73 3.00 23.65
C LEU A 143 9.72 3.55 24.68
N THR A 144 9.53 4.80 25.09
CA THR A 144 10.40 5.48 26.07
C THR A 144 9.58 6.15 27.17
N THR A 145 10.25 6.63 28.22
CA THR A 145 9.60 7.34 29.33
C THR A 145 8.92 8.62 28.83
N GLY A 146 7.71 8.88 29.33
CA GLY A 146 6.93 10.09 29.10
C GLY A 146 7.57 11.37 29.62
N GLY A 147 7.05 12.52 29.17
CA GLY A 147 7.43 13.82 29.72
C GLY A 147 6.66 14.17 30.99
N ALA A 148 5.45 13.65 31.14
CA ALA A 148 4.58 13.82 32.29
C ALA A 148 4.50 12.55 33.16
N ASN A 149 4.02 12.73 34.39
CA ASN A 149 3.77 11.61 35.29
C ASN A 149 2.71 10.67 34.69
N GLY A 150 2.99 9.36 34.70
CA GLY A 150 2.04 8.36 34.20
C GLY A 150 1.91 8.31 32.68
N THR A 151 2.84 8.88 31.91
CA THR A 151 2.83 8.79 30.45
C THR A 151 4.03 7.98 29.91
N VAL A 152 3.86 7.43 28.71
CA VAL A 152 4.93 6.83 27.89
C VAL A 152 4.97 7.53 26.53
N LYS A 153 6.13 7.52 25.87
CA LYS A 153 6.27 8.01 24.50
C LYS A 153 6.30 6.86 23.51
N TYR A 154 5.39 6.90 22.54
CA TYR A 154 5.37 6.03 21.37
C TYR A 154 5.90 6.83 20.16
N GLY A 155 7.19 6.71 19.89
CA GLY A 155 7.88 7.64 18.99
C GLY A 155 7.86 9.07 19.55
N THR A 156 7.26 10.01 18.83
CA THR A 156 7.10 11.41 19.27
C THR A 156 5.81 11.67 20.04
N GLN A 157 4.88 10.70 20.08
CA GLN A 157 3.56 10.87 20.67
C GLN A 157 3.59 10.51 22.15
N GLU A 158 3.02 11.38 22.98
CA GLU A 158 2.85 11.14 24.41
C GLU A 158 1.50 10.48 24.69
N VAL A 159 1.53 9.35 25.40
CA VAL A 159 0.37 8.50 25.67
C VAL A 159 0.22 8.31 27.17
N ALA A 160 -0.96 8.63 27.70
CA ALA A 160 -1.28 8.42 29.10
C ALA A 160 -1.53 6.94 29.41
N VAL A 161 -0.91 6.44 30.48
CA VAL A 161 -1.17 5.11 31.03
C VAL A 161 -2.30 5.22 32.05
N ALA A 162 -3.53 5.08 31.56
CA ALA A 162 -4.75 5.35 32.33
C ALA A 162 -4.83 4.61 33.68
N GLY A 163 -4.19 3.44 33.81
CA GLY A 163 -4.20 2.66 35.06
C GLY A 163 -3.29 3.22 36.16
N LEU A 164 -2.30 4.04 35.85
CA LEU A 164 -1.36 4.57 36.85
C LEU A 164 -1.90 5.83 37.55
N GLN A 165 -2.60 6.72 36.83
CA GLN A 165 -3.13 7.98 37.37
C GLN A 165 -2.08 8.71 38.24
N ASP A 166 -2.47 9.15 39.44
CA ASP A 166 -1.61 9.86 40.39
C ASP A 166 -0.55 8.95 41.03
N ALA A 167 -0.68 7.62 40.93
CA ALA A 167 0.25 6.67 41.52
C ALA A 167 1.57 6.53 40.73
N ALA A 168 1.65 7.09 39.51
CA ALA A 168 2.89 7.07 38.75
C ALA A 168 4.02 7.80 39.50
N PHE A 169 5.21 7.20 39.48
CA PHE A 169 6.42 7.68 40.18
C PHE A 169 6.27 7.94 41.69
N VAL A 170 5.15 7.55 42.30
CA VAL A 170 4.96 7.65 43.75
C VAL A 170 5.92 6.69 44.44
N THR A 171 6.73 7.22 45.33
CA THR A 171 7.67 6.42 46.13
C THR A 171 7.12 6.26 47.53
N LYS A 172 7.60 5.25 48.25
CA LYS A 172 7.32 5.13 49.69
C LYS A 172 7.66 6.43 50.44
N ALA A 173 8.73 7.13 50.03
CA ALA A 173 9.13 8.38 50.65
C ALA A 173 8.12 9.51 50.41
N SER A 174 7.59 9.66 49.19
CA SER A 174 6.59 10.70 48.90
C SER A 174 5.26 10.43 49.62
N ILE A 175 4.82 9.17 49.66
CA ILE A 175 3.62 8.77 50.42
C ILE A 175 3.79 9.12 51.90
N VAL A 176 4.93 8.75 52.49
CA VAL A 176 5.20 9.02 53.90
C VAL A 176 5.27 10.53 54.16
N ALA A 177 5.89 11.31 53.27
CA ALA A 177 5.97 12.76 53.42
C ALA A 177 4.57 13.41 53.40
N GLU A 178 3.71 13.03 52.45
CA GLU A 178 2.34 13.55 52.37
C GLU A 178 1.49 13.14 53.57
N ALA A 179 1.55 11.86 53.96
CA ALA A 179 0.82 11.36 55.12
C ALA A 179 1.28 12.03 56.42
N SER A 180 2.58 12.19 56.62
CA SER A 180 3.14 12.89 57.78
C SER A 180 2.75 14.35 57.79
N ALA A 181 2.81 15.05 56.65
CA ALA A 181 2.40 16.46 56.59
C ALA A 181 0.92 16.65 56.93
N GLU A 182 0.05 15.73 56.50
CA GLU A 182 -1.38 15.77 56.86
C GLU A 182 -1.61 15.42 58.34
N ALA A 183 -0.86 14.46 58.88
CA ALA A 183 -0.89 14.14 60.30
C ALA A 183 -0.45 15.34 61.15
N ASP A 184 0.66 15.99 60.78
CA ASP A 184 1.20 17.16 61.48
C ASP A 184 0.19 18.32 61.50
N LYS A 185 -0.50 18.59 60.37
CA LYS A 185 -1.56 19.60 60.32
C LYS A 185 -2.69 19.31 61.31
N LYS A 186 -3.13 18.05 61.38
CA LYS A 186 -4.19 17.64 62.30
C LYS A 186 -3.75 17.74 63.76
N ILE A 187 -2.50 17.39 64.05
CA ILE A 187 -1.92 17.53 65.39
C ILE A 187 -1.85 19.01 65.78
N GLN A 188 -1.33 19.87 64.91
CA GLN A 188 -1.25 21.32 65.16
C GLN A 188 -2.64 21.95 65.35
N ALA A 189 -3.67 21.43 64.69
CA ALA A 189 -5.04 21.89 64.89
C ALA A 189 -5.58 21.59 66.30
N LEU A 190 -4.97 20.65 67.03
CA LEU A 190 -5.32 20.32 68.42
C LEU A 190 -4.62 21.22 69.45
N ASP A 191 -3.69 22.08 69.04
CA ASP A 191 -2.97 22.96 69.97
C ASP A 191 -3.92 24.00 70.59
N ALA A 192 -4.21 23.83 71.88
CA ALA A 192 -4.97 24.80 72.65
C ALA A 192 -4.08 25.97 73.07
N LYS A 193 -4.57 27.20 72.88
CA LYS A 193 -3.87 28.40 73.38
C LYS A 193 -3.91 28.42 74.91
N GLU A 194 -2.79 28.83 75.51
CA GLU A 194 -2.74 29.10 76.94
C GLU A 194 -3.78 30.16 77.32
N VAL A 195 -4.49 29.89 78.41
CA VAL A 195 -5.39 30.86 79.03
C VAL A 195 -4.81 31.24 80.39
N ALA A 196 -4.10 32.38 80.41
CA ALA A 196 -3.55 32.93 81.64
C ALA A 196 -4.66 33.52 82.53
N VAL A 197 -4.69 33.10 83.79
CA VAL A 197 -5.58 33.64 84.83
C VAL A 197 -4.78 34.61 85.69
N GLY A 198 -5.12 35.89 85.61
CA GLY A 198 -4.43 36.94 86.35
C GLY A 198 -4.92 37.08 87.79
N THR A 199 -4.25 37.94 88.56
CA THR A 199 -4.68 38.30 89.92
C THR A 199 -6.10 38.86 89.91
N GLY A 200 -6.99 38.26 90.71
CA GLY A 200 -8.40 38.66 90.80
C GLY A 200 -9.30 38.08 89.71
N GLU A 201 -8.82 37.16 88.88
CA GLU A 201 -9.63 36.37 87.95
C GLU A 201 -9.77 34.93 88.43
N ILE A 202 -10.85 34.26 88.01
CA ILE A 202 -11.08 32.84 88.21
C ILE A 202 -11.53 32.18 86.90
N ILE A 203 -11.33 30.88 86.81
CA ILE A 203 -11.88 30.07 85.72
C ILE A 203 -13.39 29.96 85.91
N GLU A 204 -14.13 30.33 84.88
CA GLU A 204 -15.58 30.26 84.86
C GLU A 204 -16.06 28.93 84.30
N LYS A 205 -15.46 28.49 83.20
CA LYS A 205 -15.85 27.26 82.51
C LYS A 205 -14.66 26.62 81.80
N ILE A 206 -14.63 25.29 81.84
CA ILE A 206 -13.78 24.44 81.02
C ILE A 206 -14.71 23.60 80.14
N SER A 207 -14.42 23.54 78.84
CA SER A 207 -15.14 22.70 77.88
C SER A 207 -14.17 22.15 76.86
N GLU A 208 -14.51 21.03 76.24
CA GLU A 208 -13.74 20.45 75.15
C GLU A 208 -14.64 20.26 73.93
N THR A 209 -14.11 20.48 72.74
CA THR A 209 -14.78 20.15 71.48
C THR A 209 -13.71 19.67 70.52
N ASP A 210 -13.93 18.49 69.92
CA ASP A 210 -13.01 17.84 68.97
C ASP A 210 -11.56 17.77 69.47
N GLY A 211 -11.36 17.45 70.76
CA GLY A 211 -10.05 17.30 71.37
C GLY A 211 -9.36 18.62 71.77
N VAL A 212 -9.98 19.78 71.50
CA VAL A 212 -9.43 21.10 71.87
C VAL A 212 -10.12 21.61 73.13
N VAL A 213 -9.33 21.88 74.17
CA VAL A 213 -9.82 22.47 75.42
C VAL A 213 -10.00 23.98 75.27
N LYS A 214 -11.17 24.46 75.66
CA LYS A 214 -11.53 25.88 75.74
C LYS A 214 -11.84 26.26 77.19
N VAL A 215 -11.17 27.30 77.66
CA VAL A 215 -11.33 27.84 79.02
C VAL A 215 -11.87 29.27 78.94
N SER A 216 -12.91 29.60 79.70
CA SER A 216 -13.34 30.98 79.94
C SER A 216 -12.99 31.42 81.36
N LYS A 217 -12.77 32.72 81.51
CA LYS A 217 -12.46 33.36 82.79
C LYS A 217 -13.43 34.47 83.08
N ARG A 218 -13.62 34.75 84.37
CA ARG A 218 -14.36 35.90 84.86
C ARG A 218 -13.62 36.54 86.02
N ALA A 219 -13.94 37.80 86.32
CA ALA A 219 -13.45 38.45 87.53
C ALA A 219 -14.00 37.74 88.78
N LEU A 220 -13.18 37.66 89.83
CA LEU A 220 -13.61 37.27 91.16
C LEU A 220 -14.62 38.32 91.67
N ALA A 221 -15.81 37.87 92.04
CA ALA A 221 -16.86 38.73 92.58
C ALA A 221 -16.92 38.60 94.11
N ALA A 222 -17.47 39.62 94.78
CA ALA A 222 -17.67 39.59 96.23
C ALA A 222 -18.51 38.38 96.69
N THR A 223 -19.43 37.90 95.85
CA THR A 223 -20.24 36.69 96.12
C THR A 223 -19.45 35.40 96.12
N ASP A 224 -18.28 35.37 95.46
CA ASP A 224 -17.38 34.21 95.47
C ASP A 224 -16.55 34.15 96.77
N ILE A 225 -16.55 35.23 97.56
CA ILE A 225 -15.84 35.32 98.84
C ILE A 225 -16.84 35.03 99.97
N PRO A 226 -16.64 33.97 100.77
CA PRO A 226 -17.55 33.67 101.87
C PRO A 226 -17.46 34.71 102.98
N THR A 227 -18.56 34.96 103.69
CA THR A 227 -18.55 35.77 104.92
C THR A 227 -17.65 35.11 105.97
N LEU A 228 -16.68 35.87 106.48
CA LEU A 228 -15.76 35.42 107.52
C LEU A 228 -16.26 35.87 108.90
N GLU A 229 -16.66 34.91 109.72
CA GLU A 229 -17.01 35.15 111.13
C GLU A 229 -15.75 35.36 111.98
N ILE A 230 -15.87 36.06 113.12
CA ILE A 230 -14.74 36.38 114.03
C ILE A 230 -13.91 35.13 114.39
N ALA A 231 -14.59 34.02 114.65
CA ALA A 231 -13.96 32.73 114.98
C ALA A 231 -13.03 32.19 113.87
N LYS A 232 -13.19 32.63 112.62
CA LYS A 232 -12.36 32.24 111.47
C LYS A 232 -11.18 33.19 111.23
N THR A 233 -11.07 34.27 112.01
CA THR A 233 -10.01 35.28 111.91
C THR A 233 -9.18 35.29 113.19
N THR A 234 -8.05 34.59 113.15
CA THR A 234 -7.13 34.48 114.29
C THR A 234 -6.73 35.84 114.84
N GLY A 235 -6.88 36.04 116.16
CA GLY A 235 -6.50 37.26 116.88
C GLY A 235 -7.50 38.41 116.84
N LEU A 236 -8.59 38.30 116.07
CA LEU A 236 -9.58 39.39 115.98
C LEU A 236 -10.40 39.57 117.27
N GLN A 237 -10.76 38.47 117.94
CA GLN A 237 -11.52 38.51 119.21
C GLN A 237 -10.71 39.22 120.30
N GLU A 238 -9.46 38.79 120.51
CA GLU A 238 -8.57 39.38 121.51
C GLU A 238 -8.32 40.88 121.26
N ALA A 239 -8.13 41.28 119.99
CA ALA A 239 -7.93 42.66 119.62
C ALA A 239 -9.16 43.55 119.87
N LEU A 240 -10.37 43.00 119.71
CA LEU A 240 -11.62 43.70 120.00
C LEU A 240 -11.83 43.86 121.51
N ASP A 241 -11.59 42.79 122.26
CA ASP A 241 -11.72 42.78 123.73
C ASP A 241 -10.76 43.79 124.38
N ALA A 242 -9.56 43.99 123.81
CA ALA A 242 -8.56 44.94 124.30
C ALA A 242 -8.86 46.43 124.00
N LYS A 243 -9.92 46.75 123.26
CA LYS A 243 -10.31 48.13 122.89
C LYS A 243 -11.48 48.69 123.72
N GLN A 244 -12.08 47.86 124.57
CA GLN A 244 -13.12 48.23 125.53
C GLN A 244 -12.49 48.47 126.90
#